data_AF-A0A1Y4K8W6-F1
#
_entry.id   AF-A0A1Y4K8W6-F1
#
_cell.length_a   1.000
_cell.length_b   1.000
_cell.length_c   1.000
_cell.angle_alpha   90.00
_cell.angle_beta   90.00
_cell.angle_gamma   90.00
#
_symmetry.space_group_name_H-M   'P 1'
#
loop_
_entity.id
_entity.type
_entity.pdbx_description
1 polymer ?
#
loop_
_entity_poly.entity_id
_entity_poly.type
_entity_poly.pdbx_seq_one_letter_code
_entity_poly.pdbx_strand_id
1 'polypeptide(L)'
;MKCPHCGAGVPDGALSCPACRTALDVTQKISLGDATWCPSCGALVAPGEQTCPKCGSSLVPEDPVRPTRDLDLPEIGNTGMMDALDSGETGVMTRIESAIPPEGDESSRSALRDRIPRPRSFALAALLAVVVVGGAAVLITHPWDPTATQTKATTPADTSMSGFPGILESLTGQDVRGGSDGEGAEQLDAFSVLESSYESLSALSERVDASEESLRDVGVSGDDDARSKGLSDAQAISLEVSNLISQVGMLDDGGGAYSDDISNVITLGNWLRNRCDALTEAWQRSVDAEDPAASASSILAPVEGSSDYARLFSENYDAWKPEQAS
;
A
#
# COMPACT_ATOMS: atom_id res chain seq x y z
N MET A 1 -2.70 -24.28 22.89
CA MET A 1 -2.79 -23.61 21.55
C MET A 1 -2.89 -24.61 20.39
N LYS A 2 -3.36 -24.26 19.18
CA LYS A 2 -3.29 -25.14 17.99
C LYS A 2 -1.99 -24.90 17.21
N CYS A 3 -1.34 -25.95 16.73
CA CYS A 3 -0.14 -25.82 15.90
C CYS A 3 -0.49 -25.19 14.54
N PRO A 4 0.21 -24.12 14.09
CA PRO A 4 -0.07 -23.49 12.80
C PRO A 4 0.31 -24.38 11.61
N HIS A 5 1.19 -25.36 11.81
CA HIS A 5 1.67 -26.23 10.73
C HIS A 5 0.79 -27.47 10.51
N CYS A 6 0.25 -28.07 11.58
CA CYS A 6 -0.50 -29.33 11.48
C CYS A 6 -1.88 -29.31 12.14
N GLY A 7 -2.28 -28.19 12.75
CA GLY A 7 -3.59 -28.03 13.40
C GLY A 7 -3.77 -28.81 14.71
N ALA A 8 -2.82 -29.66 15.11
CA ALA A 8 -2.90 -30.46 16.32
C ALA A 8 -2.93 -29.59 17.60
N GLY A 9 -3.62 -30.08 18.63
CA GLY A 9 -3.65 -29.45 19.94
C GLY A 9 -2.30 -29.54 20.64
N VAL A 10 -1.72 -28.38 20.94
CA VAL A 10 -0.44 -28.24 21.63
C VAL A 10 -0.71 -27.77 23.07
N PRO A 11 -0.20 -28.49 24.09
CA PRO A 11 -0.31 -28.06 25.48
C PRO A 11 0.47 -26.76 25.72
N ASP A 12 -0.06 -25.88 26.56
CA ASP A 12 0.53 -24.57 26.81
C ASP A 12 1.92 -24.70 27.47
N GLY A 13 2.92 -24.04 26.90
CA GLY A 13 4.33 -24.13 27.33
C GLY A 13 5.19 -25.15 26.59
N ALA A 14 4.64 -25.92 25.64
CA ALA A 14 5.43 -26.82 24.80
C ALA A 14 6.24 -26.05 23.73
N LEU A 15 7.56 -26.22 23.74
CA LEU A 15 8.49 -25.60 22.79
C LEU A 15 8.43 -26.21 21.38
N SER A 16 7.88 -27.41 21.25
CA SER A 16 7.70 -28.09 19.98
C SER A 16 6.35 -28.80 19.93
N CYS A 17 5.79 -28.90 18.74
CA CYS A 17 4.54 -29.60 18.54
C CYS A 17 4.76 -31.11 18.74
N PRO A 18 4.00 -31.79 19.60
CA PRO A 18 4.14 -33.24 19.81
C PRO A 18 3.71 -34.06 18.59
N ALA A 19 2.89 -33.50 17.69
CA ALA A 19 2.38 -34.20 16.51
C ALA A 19 3.34 -34.12 15.31
N CYS A 20 3.81 -32.92 14.96
CA CYS A 20 4.67 -32.71 13.79
C CYS A 20 6.13 -32.40 14.13
N ARG A 21 6.48 -32.32 15.42
CA ARG A 21 7.81 -31.93 15.93
C ARG A 21 8.33 -30.57 15.44
N THR A 22 7.46 -29.76 14.83
CA THR A 22 7.80 -28.39 14.45
C THR A 22 8.02 -27.54 15.70
N ALA A 23 9.11 -26.79 15.70
CA ALA A 23 9.46 -25.85 16.75
C ALA A 23 8.41 -24.71 16.77
N LEU A 24 7.84 -24.42 17.94
CA LEU A 24 6.74 -23.45 18.10
C LEU A 24 7.22 -22.14 18.72
N ASP A 25 8.50 -21.86 18.60
CA ASP A 25 9.20 -20.70 19.13
C ASP A 25 8.62 -19.42 18.50
N VAL A 26 7.61 -18.84 19.16
CA VAL A 26 7.05 -17.56 18.78
C VAL A 26 7.97 -16.45 19.32
N THR A 27 8.62 -15.77 18.38
CA THR A 27 9.20 -14.42 18.49
C THR A 27 10.16 -14.19 19.65
N GLN A 28 11.45 -14.45 19.43
CA GLN A 28 12.45 -13.62 20.09
C GLN A 28 12.17 -12.17 19.70
N LYS A 29 11.81 -11.36 20.68
CA LYS A 29 11.87 -9.90 20.61
C LYS A 29 13.28 -9.61 20.10
N ILE A 30 13.41 -9.07 18.89
CA ILE A 30 14.71 -8.61 18.41
C ILE A 30 15.10 -7.50 19.38
N SER A 31 16.09 -7.77 20.23
CA SER A 31 16.66 -6.74 21.09
C SER A 31 17.43 -5.79 20.18
N LEU A 32 16.81 -4.69 19.74
CA LEU A 32 17.46 -3.58 19.03
C LEU A 32 18.40 -2.81 19.98
N GLY A 33 19.32 -3.50 20.63
CA GLY A 33 20.09 -2.97 21.76
C GLY A 33 20.75 -1.62 21.47
N ASP A 34 21.21 -1.40 20.24
CA ASP A 34 21.97 -0.20 19.88
C ASP A 34 21.71 0.29 18.43
N ALA A 35 20.62 -0.13 17.80
CA ALA A 35 20.29 0.30 16.44
C ALA A 35 19.64 1.69 16.44
N THR A 36 20.10 2.60 15.58
CA THR A 36 19.61 4.00 15.50
C THR A 36 18.92 4.24 14.16
N TRP A 37 17.83 5.01 14.16
CA TRP A 37 17.16 5.39 12.92
C TRP A 37 17.83 6.61 12.28
N CYS A 38 18.00 6.56 10.96
CA CYS A 38 18.50 7.67 10.17
C CYS A 38 17.49 8.83 10.16
N PRO A 39 17.88 10.06 10.55
CA PRO A 39 16.97 11.22 10.57
C PRO A 39 16.60 11.74 9.18
N SER A 40 17.37 11.37 8.14
CA SER A 40 17.15 11.86 6.78
C SER A 40 16.20 10.95 5.97
N CYS A 41 16.30 9.62 6.11
CA CYS A 41 15.51 8.68 5.29
C CYS A 41 14.76 7.61 6.09
N GLY A 42 14.86 7.60 7.43
CA GLY A 42 14.14 6.65 8.29
C GLY A 42 14.65 5.20 8.27
N ALA A 43 15.78 4.92 7.63
CA ALA A 43 16.37 3.58 7.62
C ALA A 43 16.93 3.21 9.01
N LEU A 44 16.78 1.96 9.42
CA LEU A 44 17.42 1.43 10.63
C LEU A 44 18.90 1.18 10.36
N VAL A 45 19.78 1.81 11.14
CA VAL A 45 21.24 1.73 10.99
C VAL A 45 21.84 0.95 12.16
N ALA A 46 22.81 0.09 11.87
CA ALA A 46 23.49 -0.73 12.86
C ALA A 46 24.40 0.12 13.77
N PRO A 47 24.66 -0.32 15.01
CA PRO A 47 25.57 0.40 15.91
C PRO A 47 26.99 0.51 15.35
N GLY A 48 27.54 1.74 15.34
CA GLY A 48 28.93 2.01 14.94
C GLY A 48 29.12 2.59 13.53
N GLU A 49 28.05 2.69 12.72
CA GLU A 49 28.11 3.33 11.40
C GLU A 49 27.90 4.84 11.49
N GLN A 50 28.85 5.62 10.97
CA GLN A 50 28.81 7.09 10.98
C GLN A 50 28.03 7.68 9.80
N THR A 51 27.66 6.86 8.83
CA THR A 51 26.99 7.27 7.60
C THR A 51 25.93 6.25 7.24
N CYS A 52 24.74 6.73 6.88
CA CYS A 52 23.65 5.84 6.50
C CYS A 52 23.98 5.12 5.17
N PRO A 53 23.96 3.77 5.12
CA PRO A 53 24.24 3.02 3.89
C PRO A 53 23.15 3.19 2.82
N LYS A 54 21.95 3.64 3.21
CA LYS A 54 20.81 3.79 2.29
C LYS A 54 20.81 5.14 1.56
N CYS A 55 21.13 6.23 2.24
CA CYS A 55 21.03 7.58 1.68
C CYS A 55 22.34 8.39 1.76
N GLY A 56 23.38 7.87 2.40
CA GLY A 56 24.67 8.55 2.54
C GLY A 56 24.72 9.69 3.56
N SER A 57 23.67 9.93 4.34
CA SER A 57 23.66 11.01 5.34
C SER A 57 24.52 10.68 6.57
N SER A 58 25.28 11.66 7.09
CA SER A 58 26.01 11.53 8.35
C SER A 58 25.05 11.37 9.54
N LEU A 59 25.38 10.46 10.46
CA LEU A 59 24.61 10.21 11.68
C LEU A 59 25.17 10.95 12.90
N VAL A 60 26.31 11.64 12.74
CA VAL A 60 26.90 12.46 13.80
C VAL A 60 26.12 13.76 13.92
N PRO A 61 25.59 14.12 15.10
CA PRO A 61 25.01 15.44 15.31
C PRO A 61 26.12 16.48 15.21
N GLU A 62 26.10 17.30 14.16
CA GLU A 62 26.93 18.50 14.11
C GLU A 62 26.39 19.50 15.14
N ASP A 63 27.24 19.89 16.08
CA ASP A 63 26.94 20.95 17.04
C ASP A 63 26.59 22.23 16.27
N PRO A 64 25.42 22.84 16.47
CA PRO A 64 25.03 24.01 15.69
C PRO A 64 25.96 25.18 16.03
N VAL A 65 26.89 25.48 15.11
CA VAL A 65 27.73 26.68 15.15
C VAL A 65 26.81 27.89 15.04
N ARG A 66 26.60 28.56 16.17
CA ARG A 66 25.83 29.80 16.25
C ARG A 66 26.65 30.92 15.59
N PRO A 67 26.16 31.60 14.54
CA PRO A 67 26.94 32.64 13.89
C PRO A 67 26.98 33.88 14.79
N THR A 68 28.15 34.18 15.38
CA THR A 68 28.43 35.50 15.96
C THR A 68 28.57 36.51 14.83
N ARG A 69 27.63 37.45 14.72
CA ARG A 69 27.79 38.63 13.87
C ARG A 69 28.68 39.62 14.61
N ASP A 70 29.86 39.86 14.06
CA ASP A 70 30.71 40.96 14.48
C ASP A 70 30.12 42.26 13.92
N LEU A 71 29.73 43.17 14.81
CA LEU A 71 29.23 44.50 14.44
C LEU A 71 30.36 45.50 14.71
N ASP A 72 30.95 46.04 13.65
CA ASP A 72 31.87 47.17 13.72
C ASP A 72 31.12 48.42 14.23
N LEU A 73 31.25 48.71 15.53
CA LEU A 73 30.86 50.01 16.08
C LEU A 73 32.05 50.99 15.97
N PRO A 74 31.84 52.21 15.44
CA PRO A 74 32.89 53.21 15.39
C PRO A 74 33.22 53.76 16.80
N GLU A 75 34.52 53.88 17.09
CA GLU A 75 35.03 54.57 18.28
C GLU A 75 34.66 56.06 18.23
N ILE A 76 33.91 56.52 19.23
CA ILE A 76 33.63 57.94 19.42
C ILE A 76 34.88 58.59 20.01
N GLY A 77 35.68 59.19 19.13
CA GLY A 77 36.82 60.02 19.49
C GLY A 77 36.39 61.23 20.33
N ASN A 78 37.04 61.37 21.48
CA ASN A 78 36.93 62.50 22.37
C ASN A 78 37.54 63.75 21.72
N THR A 79 36.71 64.65 21.19
CA THR A 79 37.15 65.98 20.74
C THR A 79 36.38 67.07 21.45
N GLY A 80 36.99 67.58 22.51
CA GLY A 80 36.68 68.91 23.01
C GLY A 80 37.16 70.01 22.05
N MET A 81 36.62 71.21 22.31
CA MET A 81 37.05 72.53 21.84
C MET A 81 36.46 73.05 20.52
N MET A 82 35.53 74.01 20.66
CA MET A 82 35.42 75.23 19.85
C MET A 82 34.53 76.21 20.64
N ASP A 83 35.09 77.02 21.52
CA ASP A 83 35.63 78.38 21.30
C ASP A 83 34.56 79.44 20.98
N ALA A 84 34.57 80.47 21.81
CA ALA A 84 33.59 81.55 21.88
C ALA A 84 33.87 82.63 20.84
N LEU A 85 32.84 83.41 20.50
CA LEU A 85 32.82 84.88 20.26
C LEU A 85 31.56 85.25 19.46
N ASP A 86 30.62 85.97 20.07
CA ASP A 86 30.40 87.41 19.83
C ASP A 86 29.07 87.89 20.46
N SER A 87 28.98 89.19 20.65
CA SER A 87 28.28 89.90 21.69
C SER A 87 26.83 90.28 21.35
N GLY A 88 25.98 90.26 22.38
CA GLY A 88 25.02 91.33 22.66
C GLY A 88 23.74 91.40 21.82
N GLU A 89 22.68 90.70 22.26
CA GLU A 89 21.33 91.29 22.21
C GLU A 89 20.41 90.66 23.27
N THR A 90 19.77 91.53 24.04
CA THR A 90 18.89 91.19 25.16
C THR A 90 17.49 90.81 24.68
N GLY A 91 16.97 89.68 25.17
CA GLY A 91 15.53 89.54 25.43
C GLY A 91 14.73 88.59 24.54
N VAL A 92 15.14 87.34 24.39
CA VAL A 92 14.20 86.23 24.15
C VAL A 92 14.66 85.02 24.96
N MET A 93 13.95 84.71 26.04
CA MET A 93 14.13 83.42 26.72
C MET A 93 13.54 82.32 25.83
N THR A 94 14.38 81.69 25.00
CA THR A 94 14.03 80.43 24.34
C THR A 94 13.98 79.36 25.41
N ARG A 95 12.78 78.90 25.73
CA ARG A 95 12.53 77.72 26.57
C ARG A 95 13.21 76.52 25.90
N ILE A 96 14.32 76.06 26.47
CA ILE A 96 14.94 74.80 26.10
C ILE A 96 14.04 73.71 26.70
N GLU A 97 13.09 73.22 25.91
CA GLU A 97 12.45 71.94 26.22
C GLU A 97 13.47 70.84 25.97
N SER A 98 13.96 70.26 27.06
CA SER A 98 14.85 69.10 27.07
C SER A 98 14.27 67.98 26.20
N ALA A 99 15.06 67.48 25.26
CA ALA A 99 14.73 66.32 24.42
C ALA A 99 15.07 64.98 25.10
N ILE A 100 15.36 64.97 26.40
CA ILE A 100 15.59 63.75 27.17
C ILE A 100 14.21 63.29 27.70
N PRO A 101 13.68 62.14 27.25
CA PRO A 101 12.46 61.59 27.82
C PRO A 101 12.72 61.27 29.30
N PRO A 102 11.81 61.59 30.23
CA PRO A 102 11.92 61.10 31.60
C PRO A 102 11.88 59.57 31.57
N GLU A 103 12.72 58.93 32.40
CA GLU A 103 12.64 57.49 32.62
C GLU A 103 11.20 57.10 32.97
N GLY A 104 10.68 56.13 32.22
CA GLY A 104 9.28 55.75 32.27
C GLY A 104 8.89 55.22 33.64
N ASP A 105 8.13 56.01 34.40
CA ASP A 105 7.40 55.52 35.54
C ASP A 105 6.30 54.57 35.04
N GLU A 106 6.38 53.30 35.44
CA GLU A 106 5.49 52.18 35.06
C GLU A 106 4.00 52.43 35.39
N SER A 107 3.68 53.59 35.98
CA SER A 107 2.34 53.96 36.45
C SER A 107 1.64 55.03 35.59
N SER A 108 2.22 55.45 34.46
CA SER A 108 1.59 56.46 33.59
C SER A 108 0.52 55.84 32.65
N ARG A 109 -0.74 56.27 32.80
CA ARG A 109 -1.90 55.81 32.00
C ARG A 109 -1.73 55.93 30.48
N SER A 110 -0.81 56.78 30.03
CA SER A 110 -0.49 56.98 28.61
C SER A 110 0.37 55.85 28.05
N ALA A 111 1.35 55.33 28.80
CA ALA A 111 2.18 54.20 28.38
C ALA A 111 1.39 52.89 28.26
N LEU A 112 0.33 52.73 29.08
CA LEU A 112 -0.59 51.59 28.98
C LEU A 112 -1.47 51.67 27.71
N ARG A 113 -1.71 52.87 27.17
CA ARG A 113 -2.61 53.09 26.03
C ARG A 113 -1.94 52.79 24.68
N ASP A 114 -0.61 52.94 24.60
CA ASP A 114 0.18 52.67 23.39
C ASP A 114 0.51 51.18 23.18
N ARG A 115 0.24 50.32 24.17
CA ARG A 115 0.37 48.86 24.06
C ARG A 115 -0.97 48.14 23.85
N ILE A 116 -2.04 48.85 23.48
CA ILE A 116 -3.33 48.23 23.17
C ILE A 116 -3.44 48.12 21.63
N PRO A 117 -3.23 46.93 21.04
CA PRO A 117 -3.51 46.73 19.63
C PRO A 117 -4.94 47.16 19.33
N ARG A 118 -5.11 47.86 18.21
CA ARG A 118 -6.39 48.46 17.81
C ARG A 118 -7.49 47.39 17.96
N PRO A 119 -8.63 47.68 18.61
CA PRO A 119 -9.63 46.67 18.90
C PRO A 119 -10.13 45.96 17.63
N ARG A 120 -10.06 46.64 16.49
CA ARG A 120 -10.36 46.10 15.16
C ARG A 120 -9.35 45.05 14.68
N SER A 121 -8.05 45.23 14.94
CA SER A 121 -7.03 44.24 14.57
C SER A 121 -7.09 43.01 15.47
N PHE A 122 -7.41 43.19 16.77
CA PHE A 122 -7.66 42.06 17.65
C PHE A 122 -8.92 41.28 17.26
N ALA A 123 -10.01 41.97 16.93
CA ALA A 123 -11.24 41.31 16.48
C ALA A 123 -11.01 40.51 15.19
N LEU A 124 -10.23 41.05 14.24
CA LEU A 124 -9.91 40.37 12.98
C LEU A 124 -8.97 39.18 13.20
N ALA A 125 -7.96 39.32 14.05
CA ALA A 125 -7.05 38.22 14.41
C ALA A 125 -7.79 37.10 15.16
N ALA A 126 -8.70 37.44 16.07
CA ALA A 126 -9.54 36.46 16.77
C ALA A 126 -10.48 35.73 15.80
N LEU A 127 -11.09 36.44 14.83
CA LEU A 127 -11.90 35.82 13.79
C LEU A 127 -11.08 34.86 12.92
N LEU A 128 -9.89 35.27 12.47
CA LEU A 128 -9.01 34.40 11.69
C LEU A 128 -8.56 33.18 12.49
N ALA A 129 -8.24 33.34 13.78
CA ALA A 129 -7.90 32.21 14.64
C ALA A 129 -9.07 31.22 14.77
N VAL A 130 -10.30 31.71 14.93
CA VAL A 130 -11.51 30.86 14.96
C VAL A 130 -11.74 30.16 13.62
N VAL A 131 -11.51 30.84 12.50
CA VAL A 131 -11.65 30.24 11.15
C VAL A 131 -10.57 29.19 10.89
N VAL A 132 -9.32 29.44 11.29
CA VAL A 132 -8.21 28.50 11.09
C VAL A 132 -8.36 27.28 12.00
N VAL A 133 -8.60 27.49 13.30
CA VAL A 133 -8.74 26.38 14.25
C VAL A 133 -10.05 25.63 14.02
N GLY A 134 -11.15 26.35 13.78
CA GLY A 134 -12.44 25.74 13.45
C GLY A 134 -12.42 25.03 12.10
N GLY A 135 -11.78 25.62 11.09
CA GLY A 135 -11.57 25.01 9.78
C GLY A 135 -10.73 23.74 9.87
N ALA A 136 -9.59 23.77 10.58
CA ALA A 136 -8.75 22.60 10.81
C ALA A 136 -9.48 21.51 11.62
N ALA A 137 -10.22 21.89 12.66
CA ALA A 137 -11.04 20.96 13.42
C ALA A 137 -12.11 20.30 12.54
N VAL A 138 -12.84 21.07 11.73
CA VAL A 138 -13.80 20.53 10.76
C VAL A 138 -13.12 19.66 9.71
N LEU A 139 -11.91 19.99 9.25
CA LEU A 139 -11.17 19.17 8.29
C LEU A 139 -10.72 17.83 8.89
N ILE A 140 -10.39 17.82 10.19
CA ILE A 140 -9.99 16.62 10.93
C ILE A 140 -11.21 15.77 11.35
N THR A 141 -12.31 16.40 11.78
CA THR A 141 -13.48 15.72 12.35
C THR A 141 -14.58 15.45 11.33
N HIS A 142 -14.65 16.22 10.26
CA HIS A 142 -15.53 16.01 9.11
C HIS A 142 -14.67 15.84 7.86
N PRO A 143 -14.32 14.59 7.47
CA PRO A 143 -13.84 14.37 6.11
C PRO A 143 -14.93 14.91 5.19
N TRP A 144 -14.58 15.87 4.33
CA TRP A 144 -15.50 16.52 3.37
C TRP A 144 -15.94 15.59 2.24
N ASP A 145 -16.01 14.29 2.55
CA ASP A 145 -16.61 13.26 1.77
C ASP A 145 -17.95 12.87 2.43
N PRO A 146 -19.09 13.35 1.91
CA PRO A 146 -20.42 12.99 2.41
C PRO A 146 -20.74 11.50 2.22
N THR A 147 -19.85 10.72 1.60
CA THR A 147 -19.93 9.25 1.48
C THR A 147 -19.06 8.50 2.48
N ALA A 148 -18.10 9.15 3.16
CA ALA A 148 -17.22 8.50 4.15
C ALA A 148 -17.96 7.95 5.39
N THR A 149 -19.15 8.47 5.70
CA THR A 149 -20.03 7.95 6.76
C THR A 149 -21.23 7.17 6.23
N GLN A 150 -21.32 6.97 4.92
CA GLN A 150 -22.36 6.14 4.32
C GLN A 150 -21.97 4.66 4.46
N THR A 151 -22.35 4.07 5.59
CA THR A 151 -22.28 2.61 5.84
C THR A 151 -23.44 1.86 5.18
N LYS A 152 -23.91 2.35 4.04
CA LYS A 152 -24.92 1.68 3.21
C LYS A 152 -24.21 1.23 1.94
N ALA A 153 -24.27 -0.06 1.66
CA ALA A 153 -23.64 -0.66 0.50
C ALA A 153 -24.23 -0.02 -0.77
N THR A 154 -23.45 0.84 -1.44
CA THR A 154 -23.81 1.47 -2.72
C THR A 154 -23.57 0.53 -3.90
N THR A 155 -22.79 -0.53 -3.67
CA THR A 155 -22.71 -1.71 -4.52
C THR A 155 -23.64 -2.77 -3.91
N PRO A 156 -24.52 -3.43 -4.69
CA PRO A 156 -25.20 -4.63 -4.19
C PRO A 156 -24.11 -5.58 -3.67
N ALA A 157 -24.23 -5.98 -2.40
CA ALA A 157 -23.37 -7.05 -1.89
C ALA A 157 -23.55 -8.24 -2.82
N ASP A 158 -22.45 -8.80 -3.30
CA ASP A 158 -22.49 -10.04 -4.06
C ASP A 158 -22.99 -11.15 -3.12
N THR A 159 -24.31 -11.36 -3.16
CA THR A 159 -25.00 -12.35 -2.33
C THR A 159 -24.91 -13.75 -2.92
N SER A 160 -24.13 -13.96 -3.99
CA SER A 160 -23.93 -15.30 -4.57
C SER A 160 -23.40 -16.30 -3.54
N MET A 161 -22.68 -15.83 -2.52
CA MET A 161 -22.11 -16.67 -1.46
C MET A 161 -22.70 -16.45 -0.06
N SER A 162 -23.61 -15.49 0.12
CA SER A 162 -24.23 -15.25 1.43
C SER A 162 -25.28 -16.33 1.73
N GLY A 163 -24.86 -17.32 2.53
CA GLY A 163 -25.64 -18.53 2.80
C GLY A 163 -25.12 -19.78 2.08
N PHE A 164 -24.01 -19.69 1.35
CA PHE A 164 -23.32 -20.84 0.77
C PHE A 164 -22.52 -21.53 1.88
N PRO A 165 -22.97 -22.67 2.43
CA PRO A 165 -22.06 -23.52 3.20
C PRO A 165 -21.00 -23.95 2.22
N GLY A 166 -19.73 -23.65 2.47
CA GLY A 166 -18.62 -24.03 1.58
C GLY A 166 -18.76 -25.48 1.09
N ILE A 167 -18.16 -25.78 -0.06
CA ILE A 167 -18.30 -27.06 -0.76
C ILE A 167 -18.14 -28.21 0.24
N LEU A 168 -19.26 -28.83 0.60
CA LEU A 168 -19.30 -30.05 1.39
C LEU A 168 -18.92 -31.18 0.44
N GLU A 169 -17.67 -31.65 0.50
CA GLU A 169 -17.15 -32.74 -0.33
C GLU A 169 -17.91 -34.07 -0.16
N SER A 170 -18.78 -34.18 0.84
CA SER A 170 -19.94 -35.08 0.85
C SER A 170 -20.76 -34.80 2.11
N LEU A 171 -22.06 -35.03 2.05
CA LEU A 171 -22.85 -35.20 3.26
C LEU A 171 -22.53 -36.58 3.84
N THR A 172 -21.47 -36.69 4.63
CA THR A 172 -21.23 -37.89 5.43
C THR A 172 -22.21 -37.88 6.62
N GLY A 173 -23.43 -38.34 6.39
CA GLY A 173 -24.46 -38.32 7.42
C GLY A 173 -25.71 -39.09 7.04
N GLN A 174 -25.76 -40.35 7.47
CA GLN A 174 -26.99 -41.12 7.73
C GLN A 174 -27.81 -41.51 6.50
N ASP A 175 -27.30 -42.47 5.71
CA ASP A 175 -28.03 -43.69 5.33
C ASP A 175 -27.21 -44.51 4.33
N VAL A 176 -26.06 -45.05 4.74
CA VAL A 176 -25.41 -46.14 3.99
C VAL A 176 -25.84 -47.46 4.60
N ARG A 177 -27.02 -47.93 4.17
CA ARG A 177 -27.27 -49.37 4.13
C ARG A 177 -26.51 -49.92 2.94
N GLY A 178 -25.59 -50.84 3.23
CA GLY A 178 -24.62 -51.35 2.28
C GLY A 178 -25.23 -51.79 0.95
N GLY A 179 -24.59 -51.35 -0.12
CA GLY A 179 -24.69 -51.88 -1.46
C GLY A 179 -23.33 -51.67 -2.11
N SER A 180 -22.58 -52.76 -2.22
CA SER A 180 -21.34 -52.82 -2.99
C SER A 180 -21.70 -52.87 -4.47
N ASP A 181 -21.92 -51.73 -5.10
CA ASP A 181 -22.09 -51.58 -6.56
C ASP A 181 -21.70 -50.14 -6.91
N GLY A 182 -20.62 -49.89 -7.65
CA GLY A 182 -20.23 -48.50 -7.88
C GLY A 182 -19.09 -48.11 -8.82
N GLU A 183 -18.29 -49.00 -9.41
CA GLU A 183 -17.19 -48.57 -10.31
C GLU A 183 -17.69 -47.72 -11.50
N GLY A 184 -18.91 -47.94 -11.98
CA GLY A 184 -19.52 -47.14 -13.05
C GLY A 184 -20.16 -45.82 -12.59
N ALA A 185 -20.55 -45.68 -11.32
CA ALA A 185 -21.14 -44.44 -10.81
C ALA A 185 -20.04 -43.41 -10.48
N GLU A 186 -18.90 -43.87 -9.95
CA GLU A 186 -17.73 -43.03 -9.66
C GLU A 186 -17.05 -42.53 -10.95
N GLN A 187 -17.03 -43.35 -12.02
CA GLN A 187 -16.51 -42.92 -13.34
C GLN A 187 -17.40 -41.90 -14.06
N LEU A 188 -18.73 -41.98 -13.89
CA LEU A 188 -19.64 -40.99 -14.46
C LEU A 188 -19.51 -39.62 -13.76
N ASP A 189 -19.23 -39.63 -12.46
CA ASP A 189 -18.93 -38.41 -11.70
C ASP A 189 -17.61 -37.80 -12.17
N ALA A 190 -16.54 -38.60 -12.31
CA ALA A 190 -15.24 -38.15 -12.80
C ALA A 190 -15.29 -37.53 -14.20
N PHE A 191 -16.00 -38.15 -15.15
CA PHE A 191 -16.18 -37.59 -16.49
C PHE A 191 -16.88 -36.24 -16.45
N SER A 192 -17.94 -36.10 -15.65
CA SER A 192 -18.70 -34.84 -15.56
C SER A 192 -17.85 -33.70 -14.99
N VAL A 193 -17.01 -33.98 -13.99
CA VAL A 193 -16.09 -32.98 -13.42
C VAL A 193 -15.02 -32.62 -14.44
N LEU A 194 -14.50 -33.59 -15.19
CA LEU A 194 -13.50 -33.38 -16.22
C LEU A 194 -14.04 -32.54 -17.39
N GLU A 195 -15.24 -32.85 -17.89
CA GLU A 195 -15.92 -32.09 -18.94
C GLU A 195 -16.19 -30.64 -18.49
N SER A 196 -16.72 -30.45 -17.27
CA SER A 196 -16.94 -29.12 -16.70
C SER A 196 -15.64 -28.32 -16.54
N SER A 197 -14.54 -28.99 -16.18
CA SER A 197 -13.22 -28.37 -16.04
C SER A 197 -12.67 -27.96 -17.41
N TYR A 198 -12.82 -28.81 -18.42
CA TYR A 198 -12.45 -28.51 -19.79
C TYR A 198 -13.22 -27.30 -20.36
N GLU A 199 -14.53 -27.19 -20.12
CA GLU A 199 -15.31 -26.02 -20.54
C GLU A 199 -14.87 -24.75 -19.80
N SER A 200 -14.59 -24.87 -18.50
CA SER A 200 -14.11 -23.75 -17.67
C SER A 200 -12.76 -23.20 -18.15
N LEU A 201 -11.90 -24.04 -18.74
CA LEU A 201 -10.64 -23.59 -19.36
C LEU A 201 -10.88 -22.64 -20.54
N SER A 202 -11.90 -22.85 -21.37
CA SER A 202 -12.23 -21.91 -22.46
C SER A 202 -12.61 -20.56 -21.89
N ALA A 203 -13.52 -20.53 -20.91
CA ALA A 203 -13.96 -19.30 -20.27
C ALA A 203 -12.80 -18.55 -19.58
N LEU A 204 -11.87 -19.28 -18.96
CA LEU A 204 -10.65 -18.70 -18.40
C LEU A 204 -9.72 -18.17 -19.49
N SER A 205 -9.56 -18.89 -20.60
CA SER A 205 -8.72 -18.44 -21.73
C SER A 205 -9.21 -17.11 -22.31
N GLU A 206 -10.53 -16.96 -22.49
CA GLU A 206 -11.14 -15.72 -22.97
C GLU A 206 -10.92 -14.55 -22.00
N ARG A 207 -10.96 -14.82 -20.69
CA ARG A 207 -10.67 -13.81 -19.67
C ARG A 207 -9.20 -13.41 -19.64
N VAL A 208 -8.28 -14.35 -19.88
CA VAL A 208 -6.85 -14.04 -20.05
C VAL A 208 -6.67 -13.14 -21.28
N ASP A 209 -7.28 -13.48 -22.41
CA ASP A 209 -7.21 -12.69 -23.65
C ASP A 209 -7.76 -11.27 -23.45
N ALA A 210 -8.92 -11.14 -22.78
CA ALA A 210 -9.51 -9.84 -22.46
C ALA A 210 -8.65 -9.01 -21.50
N SER A 211 -7.99 -9.63 -20.53
CA SER A 211 -7.06 -8.94 -19.62
C SER A 211 -5.77 -8.52 -20.34
N GLU A 212 -5.33 -9.31 -21.32
CA GLU A 212 -4.20 -8.98 -22.20
C GLU A 212 -4.52 -7.78 -23.12
N GLU A 213 -5.74 -7.72 -23.67
CA GLU A 213 -6.23 -6.56 -24.42
C GLU A 213 -6.32 -5.31 -23.52
N SER A 214 -6.90 -5.46 -22.33
CA SER A 214 -6.97 -4.40 -21.32
C SER A 214 -5.58 -3.89 -20.93
N LEU A 215 -4.58 -4.77 -20.80
CA LEU A 215 -3.20 -4.36 -20.52
C LEU A 215 -2.64 -3.49 -21.65
N ARG A 216 -2.93 -3.81 -22.92
CA ARG A 216 -2.46 -3.03 -24.08
C ARG A 216 -3.11 -1.66 -24.20
N ASP A 217 -4.27 -1.46 -23.57
CA ASP A 217 -5.00 -0.19 -23.57
C ASP A 217 -4.82 0.54 -22.23
N VAL A 218 -5.46 0.01 -21.19
CA VAL A 218 -5.48 0.55 -19.82
C VAL A 218 -4.12 0.40 -19.15
N GLY A 219 -3.39 -0.70 -19.37
CA GLY A 219 -2.10 -0.92 -18.72
C GLY A 219 -1.00 0.06 -19.14
N VAL A 220 -1.11 0.68 -20.31
CA VAL A 220 -0.10 1.63 -20.82
C VAL A 220 -0.55 3.09 -20.78
N SER A 221 -1.83 3.36 -20.51
CA SER A 221 -2.39 4.72 -20.58
C SER A 221 -3.41 5.07 -19.50
N GLY A 222 -3.93 4.08 -18.77
CA GLY A 222 -4.93 4.24 -17.73
C GLY A 222 -4.39 4.87 -16.44
N ASP A 223 -5.31 5.34 -15.61
CA ASP A 223 -5.00 5.84 -14.27
C ASP A 223 -4.58 4.73 -13.30
N ASP A 224 -4.05 5.14 -12.14
CA ASP A 224 -3.48 4.24 -11.13
C ASP A 224 -4.52 3.23 -10.60
N ASP A 225 -5.78 3.65 -10.46
CA ASP A 225 -6.86 2.80 -9.97
C ASP A 225 -7.22 1.73 -11.01
N ALA A 226 -7.32 2.13 -12.29
CA ALA A 226 -7.60 1.22 -13.39
C ALA A 226 -6.47 0.18 -13.56
N ARG A 227 -5.20 0.60 -13.44
CA ARG A 227 -4.04 -0.30 -13.49
C ARG A 227 -3.99 -1.26 -12.31
N SER A 228 -4.26 -0.76 -11.10
CA SER A 228 -4.32 -1.59 -9.89
C SER A 228 -5.45 -2.61 -9.95
N LYS A 229 -6.60 -2.23 -10.52
CA LYS A 229 -7.70 -3.15 -10.80
C LYS A 229 -7.30 -4.22 -11.82
N GLY A 230 -6.64 -3.84 -12.92
CA GLY A 230 -6.13 -4.77 -13.92
C GLY A 230 -5.20 -5.83 -13.31
N LEU A 231 -4.29 -5.41 -12.42
CA LEU A 231 -3.42 -6.32 -11.67
C LEU A 231 -4.22 -7.29 -10.77
N SER A 232 -5.18 -6.77 -10.00
CA SER A 232 -6.02 -7.60 -9.13
C SER A 232 -6.84 -8.61 -9.94
N ASP A 233 -7.40 -8.20 -11.08
CA ASP A 233 -8.20 -9.06 -11.95
C ASP A 233 -7.32 -10.17 -12.58
N ALA A 234 -6.09 -9.84 -13.01
CA ALA A 234 -5.12 -10.82 -13.52
C ALA A 234 -4.70 -11.85 -12.45
N GLN A 235 -4.47 -11.40 -11.21
CA GLN A 235 -4.17 -12.30 -10.07
C GLN A 235 -5.34 -13.23 -9.76
N ALA A 236 -6.58 -12.73 -9.82
CA ALA A 236 -7.78 -13.55 -9.62
C ALA A 236 -7.89 -14.66 -10.68
N ILE A 237 -7.66 -14.33 -11.96
CA ILE A 237 -7.66 -15.32 -13.05
C ILE A 237 -6.58 -16.40 -12.81
N SER A 238 -5.37 -16.00 -12.39
CA SER A 238 -4.29 -16.95 -12.07
C SER A 238 -4.67 -17.94 -10.95
N LEU A 239 -5.35 -17.45 -9.91
CA LEU A 239 -5.86 -18.30 -8.83
C LEU A 239 -6.93 -19.28 -9.32
N GLU A 240 -7.85 -18.83 -10.17
CA GLU A 240 -8.89 -19.70 -10.73
C GLU A 240 -8.30 -20.81 -11.61
N VAL A 241 -7.33 -20.48 -12.47
CA VAL A 241 -6.59 -21.48 -13.25
C VAL A 241 -5.87 -22.47 -12.33
N SER A 242 -5.23 -21.99 -11.27
CA SER A 242 -4.54 -22.84 -10.28
C SER A 242 -5.48 -23.81 -9.56
N ASN A 243 -6.67 -23.32 -9.20
CA ASN A 243 -7.69 -24.11 -8.53
C ASN A 243 -8.26 -25.17 -9.47
N LEU A 244 -8.50 -24.83 -10.74
CA LEU A 244 -8.95 -25.77 -11.76
C LEU A 244 -7.92 -26.88 -11.99
N ILE A 245 -6.64 -26.55 -12.16
CA ILE A 245 -5.58 -27.56 -12.32
C ILE A 245 -5.53 -28.49 -11.10
N SER A 246 -5.64 -27.93 -9.88
CA SER A 246 -5.69 -28.73 -8.65
C SER A 246 -6.90 -29.65 -8.62
N GLN A 247 -8.07 -29.15 -9.01
CA GLN A 247 -9.32 -29.94 -9.06
C GLN A 247 -9.20 -31.11 -10.02
N VAL A 248 -8.70 -30.87 -11.23
CA VAL A 248 -8.50 -31.91 -12.25
C VAL A 248 -7.43 -32.91 -11.81
N GLY A 249 -6.33 -32.43 -11.19
CA GLY A 249 -5.28 -33.30 -10.66
C GLY A 249 -5.73 -34.23 -9.54
N MET A 250 -6.77 -33.87 -8.79
CA MET A 250 -7.37 -34.76 -7.78
C MET A 250 -8.15 -35.93 -8.40
N LEU A 251 -8.53 -35.85 -9.69
CA LEU A 251 -9.17 -36.94 -10.42
C LEU A 251 -8.15 -38.00 -10.88
N ASP A 252 -6.86 -37.69 -10.91
CA ASP A 252 -5.83 -38.63 -11.34
C ASP A 252 -5.55 -39.68 -10.26
N ASP A 253 -6.02 -40.90 -10.50
CA ASP A 253 -5.76 -42.08 -9.68
C ASP A 253 -4.49 -42.86 -10.14
N GLY A 254 -3.77 -42.35 -11.16
CA GLY A 254 -2.52 -42.91 -11.66
C GLY A 254 -2.67 -44.08 -12.64
N GLY A 255 -3.87 -44.37 -13.13
CA GLY A 255 -4.10 -45.43 -14.13
C GLY A 255 -5.53 -45.61 -14.63
N GLY A 256 -6.43 -44.67 -14.31
CA GLY A 256 -7.85 -44.72 -14.66
C GLY A 256 -8.14 -44.47 -16.13
N ALA A 257 -9.40 -44.73 -16.51
CA ALA A 257 -9.88 -44.63 -17.89
C ALA A 257 -9.74 -43.23 -18.52
N TYR A 258 -9.63 -42.19 -17.69
CA TYR A 258 -9.50 -40.79 -18.11
C TYR A 258 -8.09 -40.21 -17.89
N SER A 259 -7.08 -41.04 -17.59
CA SER A 259 -5.73 -40.57 -17.26
C SER A 259 -5.09 -39.70 -18.37
N ASP A 260 -5.32 -40.06 -19.63
CA ASP A 260 -4.86 -39.26 -20.78
C ASP A 260 -5.61 -37.92 -20.88
N ASP A 261 -6.93 -37.93 -20.73
CA ASP A 261 -7.76 -36.71 -20.79
C ASP A 261 -7.43 -35.75 -19.63
N ILE A 262 -7.25 -36.28 -18.43
CA ILE A 262 -6.79 -35.53 -17.25
C ILE A 262 -5.44 -34.88 -17.52
N SER A 263 -4.49 -35.64 -18.08
CA SER A 263 -3.16 -35.12 -18.44
C SER A 263 -3.24 -34.01 -19.48
N ASN A 264 -4.13 -34.14 -20.48
CA ASN A 264 -4.35 -33.12 -21.50
C ASN A 264 -4.95 -31.84 -20.90
N VAL A 265 -5.98 -31.95 -20.06
CA VAL A 265 -6.62 -30.80 -19.38
C VAL A 265 -5.63 -30.09 -18.44
N ILE A 266 -4.82 -30.83 -17.69
CA ILE A 266 -3.75 -30.25 -16.87
C ILE A 266 -2.72 -29.51 -17.74
N THR A 267 -2.37 -30.07 -18.90
CA THR A 267 -1.43 -29.44 -19.84
C THR A 267 -1.98 -28.11 -20.38
N LEU A 268 -3.25 -28.08 -20.81
CA LEU A 268 -3.95 -26.86 -21.22
C LEU A 268 -3.97 -25.82 -20.09
N GLY A 269 -4.31 -26.25 -18.88
CA GLY A 269 -4.29 -25.40 -17.69
C GLY A 269 -2.91 -24.81 -17.39
N ASN A 270 -1.84 -25.62 -17.51
CA ASN A 270 -0.47 -25.15 -17.28
C ASN A 270 -0.03 -24.10 -18.32
N TRP A 271 -0.43 -24.23 -19.58
CA TRP A 271 -0.18 -23.19 -20.57
C TRP A 271 -0.91 -21.89 -20.23
N LEU A 272 -2.18 -21.95 -19.80
CA LEU A 272 -2.88 -20.77 -19.29
C LEU A 272 -2.21 -20.19 -18.06
N ARG A 273 -1.73 -21.02 -17.13
CA ARG A 273 -1.01 -20.56 -15.93
C ARG A 273 0.24 -19.76 -16.31
N ASN A 274 1.05 -20.27 -17.24
CA ASN A 274 2.24 -19.56 -17.71
C ASN A 274 1.89 -18.21 -18.36
N ARG A 275 0.76 -18.12 -19.08
CA ARG A 275 0.24 -16.85 -19.59
C ARG A 275 -0.19 -15.92 -18.47
N CYS A 276 -0.91 -16.43 -17.47
CA CYS A 276 -1.34 -15.66 -16.30
C CYS A 276 -0.16 -15.11 -15.50
N ASP A 277 0.92 -15.87 -15.36
CA ASP A 277 2.14 -15.44 -14.68
C ASP A 277 2.80 -14.27 -15.44
N ALA A 278 2.95 -14.39 -16.76
CA ALA A 278 3.46 -13.31 -17.62
C ALA A 278 2.55 -12.07 -17.60
N LEU A 279 1.24 -12.27 -17.61
CA LEU A 279 0.24 -11.20 -17.57
C LEU A 279 0.24 -10.48 -16.22
N THR A 280 0.34 -11.21 -15.12
CA THR A 280 0.45 -10.64 -13.76
C THR A 280 1.74 -9.83 -13.62
N GLU A 281 2.85 -10.35 -14.14
CA GLU A 281 4.12 -9.62 -14.17
C GLU A 281 4.00 -8.32 -14.99
N ALA A 282 3.35 -8.37 -16.15
CA ALA A 282 3.14 -7.20 -16.99
C ALA A 282 2.25 -6.14 -16.31
N TRP A 283 1.16 -6.55 -15.65
CA TRP A 283 0.33 -5.65 -14.86
C TRP A 283 1.08 -5.07 -13.66
N GLN A 284 1.96 -5.83 -13.02
CA GLN A 284 2.81 -5.33 -11.94
C GLN A 284 3.75 -4.23 -12.45
N ARG A 285 4.43 -4.48 -13.58
CA ARG A 285 5.27 -3.48 -14.27
C ARG A 285 4.46 -2.26 -14.69
N SER A 286 3.21 -2.46 -15.13
CA SER A 286 2.29 -1.38 -15.44
C SER A 286 2.06 -0.52 -14.21
N VAL A 287 1.61 -1.08 -13.08
CA VAL A 287 1.35 -0.35 -11.81
C VAL A 287 2.60 0.38 -11.30
N ASP A 288 3.76 -0.25 -11.37
CA ASP A 288 5.02 0.31 -10.86
C ASP A 288 5.61 1.42 -11.74
N ALA A 289 5.12 1.59 -12.98
CA ALA A 289 5.62 2.61 -13.89
C ALA A 289 5.11 4.02 -13.52
N GLU A 290 6.04 4.97 -13.42
CA GLU A 290 5.73 6.40 -13.25
C GLU A 290 5.15 7.01 -14.55
N ASP A 291 5.68 6.61 -15.70
CA ASP A 291 5.16 6.95 -17.03
C ASP A 291 4.89 5.65 -17.81
N PRO A 292 3.66 5.12 -17.74
CA PRO A 292 3.31 3.86 -18.39
C PRO A 292 3.34 3.97 -19.92
N ALA A 293 3.11 5.16 -20.49
CA ALA A 293 3.15 5.37 -21.93
C ALA A 293 4.59 5.30 -22.46
N ALA A 294 5.54 5.94 -21.76
CA ALA A 294 6.96 5.82 -22.10
C ALA A 294 7.51 4.41 -21.85
N SER A 295 6.93 3.68 -20.89
CA SER A 295 7.37 2.35 -20.47
C SER A 295 6.61 1.20 -21.16
N ALA A 296 5.75 1.48 -22.14
CA ALA A 296 4.84 0.51 -22.75
C ALA A 296 5.54 -0.76 -23.26
N SER A 297 6.70 -0.62 -23.92
CA SER A 297 7.48 -1.79 -24.39
C SER A 297 7.96 -2.68 -23.24
N SER A 298 8.38 -2.10 -22.12
CA SER A 298 8.82 -2.85 -20.93
C SER A 298 7.64 -3.52 -20.22
N ILE A 299 6.48 -2.86 -20.21
CA ILE A 299 5.24 -3.38 -19.65
C ILE A 299 4.75 -4.60 -20.44
N LEU A 300 4.76 -4.52 -21.78
CA LEU A 300 4.20 -5.57 -22.65
C LEU A 300 5.14 -6.75 -22.91
N ALA A 301 6.45 -6.58 -22.70
CA ALA A 301 7.47 -7.60 -22.98
C ALA A 301 7.19 -9.00 -22.37
N PRO A 302 6.70 -9.16 -21.12
CA PRO A 302 6.42 -10.48 -20.56
C PRO A 302 5.35 -11.24 -21.36
N VAL A 303 4.27 -10.54 -21.74
CA VAL A 303 3.16 -11.11 -22.49
C VAL A 303 3.61 -11.52 -23.89
N GLU A 304 4.36 -10.66 -24.58
CA GLU A 304 4.92 -10.97 -25.91
C GLU A 304 5.79 -12.23 -25.89
N GLY A 305 6.63 -12.38 -24.85
CA GLY A 305 7.46 -13.56 -24.64
C GLY A 305 6.70 -14.85 -24.30
N SER A 306 5.44 -14.74 -23.90
CA SER A 306 4.57 -15.87 -23.52
C SER A 306 3.57 -16.29 -24.62
N SER A 307 3.60 -15.63 -25.78
CA SER A 307 2.64 -15.81 -26.89
C SER A 307 2.56 -17.25 -27.42
N ASP A 308 3.64 -18.04 -27.32
CA ASP A 308 3.65 -19.45 -27.70
C ASP A 308 2.65 -20.29 -26.91
N TYR A 309 2.38 -19.97 -25.64
CA TYR A 309 1.42 -20.72 -24.83
C TYR A 309 -0.02 -20.52 -25.30
N ALA A 310 -0.36 -19.32 -25.79
CA ALA A 310 -1.69 -19.05 -26.37
C ALA A 310 -1.89 -19.88 -27.65
N ARG A 311 -0.84 -19.95 -28.48
CA ARG A 311 -0.83 -20.78 -29.69
C ARG A 311 -0.96 -22.27 -29.34
N LEU A 312 -0.16 -22.77 -28.40
CA LEU A 312 -0.25 -24.17 -27.97
C LEU A 312 -1.64 -24.54 -27.43
N PHE A 313 -2.23 -23.67 -26.61
CA PHE A 313 -3.58 -23.87 -26.09
C PHE A 313 -4.60 -23.96 -27.24
N SER A 314 -4.65 -22.97 -28.12
CA SER A 314 -5.61 -22.93 -29.23
C SER A 314 -5.45 -24.08 -30.23
N GLU A 315 -4.22 -24.50 -30.55
CA GLU A 315 -3.96 -25.59 -31.47
C GLU A 315 -4.45 -26.95 -30.95
N ASN A 316 -4.48 -27.14 -29.63
CA ASN A 316 -4.78 -28.44 -29.01
C ASN A 316 -6.14 -28.50 -28.32
N TYR A 317 -6.77 -27.35 -27.98
CA TYR A 317 -8.01 -27.29 -27.19
C TYR A 317 -9.09 -28.22 -27.77
N ASP A 318 -9.50 -28.00 -29.02
CA ASP A 318 -10.55 -28.78 -29.67
C ASP A 318 -10.19 -30.28 -29.84
N ALA A 319 -8.90 -30.56 -30.05
CA ALA A 319 -8.41 -31.92 -30.28
C ALA A 319 -8.32 -32.76 -29.00
N TRP A 320 -8.28 -32.11 -27.83
CA TRP A 320 -8.15 -32.73 -26.52
C TRP A 320 -9.43 -32.68 -25.70
N LYS A 321 -10.58 -32.55 -26.37
CA LYS A 321 -11.88 -32.65 -25.72
C LYS A 321 -12.02 -34.04 -25.07
N PRO A 322 -12.34 -34.13 -23.76
CA PRO A 322 -12.54 -35.41 -23.08
C PRO A 322 -13.65 -36.25 -23.74
N GLU A 323 -13.43 -37.56 -23.83
CA GLU A 323 -14.41 -38.51 -24.39
C GLU A 323 -14.88 -39.48 -23.30
N GLN A 324 -16.16 -39.87 -23.32
CA GLN A 324 -16.67 -40.86 -22.37
C GLN A 324 -15.98 -42.20 -22.60
N ALA A 325 -15.48 -42.80 -21.52
CA ALA A 325 -14.89 -44.14 -21.58
C ALA A 325 -15.95 -45.16 -22.05
N SER A 326 -15.58 -45.98 -23.03
CA SER A 326 -16.44 -46.99 -23.67
C SER A 326 -16.50 -48.31 -22.93
#